data_AF-I0H2R6-F1
#
_entry.id   AF-I0H2R6-F1
#
_cell.length_a   1.000
_cell.length_b   1.000
_cell.length_c   1.000
_cell.angle_alpha   90.00
_cell.angle_beta   90.00
_cell.angle_gamma   90.00
#
_symmetry.space_group_name_H-M   'P 1'
#
loop_
_entity.id
_entity.type
_entity.pdbx_description
1 polymer ?
#
loop_
_entity_poly.entity_id
_entity_poly.type
_entity_poly.pdbx_seq_one_letter_code
_entity_poly.pdbx_strand_id
1 'polypeptide(L)'
;MPEWINRTVGIANRTPGVNDATINFTPAAAGGLLVVVSGGPIVQSWPGAWTERLQPVNNTELSVATKTATAGESSVVVTRSNGNYPLAWLVYEFPAGSAWGVGTSAAGTNTAPTLSGITVGQSVFAAISGVVAANDPTPAYNSTWTTPSVEDYDATVPGDTVTDGAYVSVAYVDAYGSTSLTPAGTYGASSSREWAVWSITVPAGDTTAPTVPTGLQVTAIGATTATVSWTASTDAVGVTGYEVEVTGP
;
A
#
# COMPACT_ATOMS: atom_id res chain seq x y z
N MET A 1 -8.31 -12.56 -4.32
CA MET A 1 -9.10 -11.44 -3.75
C MET A 1 -8.12 -10.69 -2.86
N PRO A 2 -7.98 -9.36 -2.98
CA PRO A 2 -6.94 -8.67 -2.25
C PRO A 2 -7.22 -8.81 -0.76
N GLU A 3 -6.18 -9.19 0.00
CA GLU A 3 -6.25 -9.50 1.44
C GLU A 3 -6.32 -8.24 2.33
N TRP A 4 -6.42 -7.06 1.72
CA TRP A 4 -6.47 -5.77 2.39
C TRP A 4 -7.80 -5.05 2.16
N ILE A 5 -8.11 -4.10 3.04
CA ILE A 5 -9.43 -3.44 3.08
C ILE A 5 -9.21 -1.93 2.94
N ASN A 6 -9.84 -1.30 1.94
CA ASN A 6 -10.04 0.14 2.00
C ASN A 6 -11.01 0.44 3.14
N ARG A 7 -10.49 1.06 4.19
CA ARG A 7 -11.28 1.39 5.37
C ARG A 7 -12.15 2.61 5.09
N THR A 8 -11.59 3.69 4.55
CA THR A 8 -12.31 4.95 4.26
C THR A 8 -11.46 5.89 3.41
N VAL A 9 -12.16 6.69 2.59
CA VAL A 9 -11.65 7.89 1.92
C VAL A 9 -12.27 9.11 2.59
N GLY A 10 -11.51 10.17 2.85
CA GLY A 10 -12.04 11.32 3.58
C GLY A 10 -11.28 12.62 3.36
N ILE A 11 -11.90 13.70 3.86
CA ILE A 11 -11.47 15.07 3.69
C ILE A 11 -11.69 15.84 5.00
N ALA A 12 -10.71 16.66 5.39
CA ALA A 12 -10.85 17.70 6.38
C ALA A 12 -10.73 19.05 5.68
N ASN A 13 -11.81 19.83 5.75
CA ASN A 13 -11.83 21.16 5.19
C ASN A 13 -10.88 22.10 5.94
N ARG A 14 -10.47 23.16 5.23
CA ARG A 14 -9.77 24.30 5.82
C ARG A 14 -10.52 24.81 7.05
N THR A 15 -9.81 24.96 8.16
CA THR A 15 -10.37 25.54 9.39
C THR A 15 -9.34 26.50 9.98
N PRO A 16 -9.42 27.81 9.65
CA PRO A 16 -8.45 28.79 10.11
C PRO A 16 -8.30 28.78 11.64
N GLY A 17 -7.05 28.73 12.10
CA GLY A 17 -6.72 28.68 13.53
C GLY A 17 -6.84 27.31 14.19
N VAL A 18 -7.24 26.26 13.45
CA VAL A 18 -7.33 24.89 13.95
C VAL A 18 -6.33 24.01 13.21
N ASN A 19 -5.24 23.66 13.88
CA ASN A 19 -4.18 22.83 13.30
C ASN A 19 -4.48 21.33 13.39
N ASP A 20 -5.35 20.90 14.30
CA ASP A 20 -5.70 19.48 14.40
C ASP A 20 -6.67 19.08 13.29
N ALA A 21 -6.49 17.88 12.75
CA ALA A 21 -7.41 17.22 11.83
C ALA A 21 -7.69 15.80 12.32
N THR A 22 -8.97 15.42 12.33
CA THR A 22 -9.37 14.04 12.64
C THR A 22 -9.53 13.26 11.34
N ILE A 23 -8.69 12.24 11.17
CA ILE A 23 -8.78 11.25 10.11
C ILE A 23 -9.69 10.14 10.63
N ASN A 24 -10.87 10.00 10.04
CA ASN A 24 -11.84 8.96 10.39
C ASN A 24 -11.75 7.79 9.40
N PHE A 25 -11.98 6.59 9.91
CA PHE A 25 -12.02 5.38 9.12
C PHE A 25 -12.95 4.32 9.73
N THR A 26 -13.44 3.39 8.90
CA THR A 26 -14.26 2.27 9.41
C THR A 26 -13.47 1.46 10.44
N PRO A 27 -14.11 0.98 11.52
CA PRO A 27 -13.40 0.33 12.62
C PRO A 27 -12.47 -0.81 12.19
N ALA A 28 -11.20 -0.73 12.58
CA ALA A 28 -10.14 -1.66 12.21
C ALA A 28 -10.26 -3.02 12.92
N ALA A 29 -9.73 -4.08 12.31
CA ALA A 29 -9.54 -5.35 12.99
C ALA A 29 -8.26 -5.31 13.83
N ALA A 30 -8.17 -6.13 14.87
CA ALA A 30 -6.94 -6.19 15.66
C ALA A 30 -5.77 -6.78 14.84
N GLY A 31 -4.59 -6.19 14.99
CA GLY A 31 -3.33 -6.76 14.50
C GLY A 31 -3.02 -6.50 13.03
N GLY A 32 -3.98 -5.99 12.25
CA GLY A 32 -3.73 -5.52 10.88
C GLY A 32 -2.76 -4.34 10.86
N LEU A 33 -2.16 -4.04 9.71
CA LEU A 33 -1.35 -2.85 9.52
C LEU A 33 -2.23 -1.75 8.93
N LEU A 34 -2.52 -0.71 9.71
CA LEU A 34 -3.13 0.51 9.20
C LEU A 34 -2.07 1.32 8.45
N VAL A 35 -2.43 1.76 7.25
CA VAL A 35 -1.65 2.68 6.43
C VAL A 35 -2.55 3.85 6.09
N VAL A 36 -2.16 5.03 6.54
CA VAL A 36 -2.82 6.29 6.17
C VAL A 36 -1.95 6.95 5.11
N VAL A 37 -2.55 7.21 3.95
CA VAL A 37 -1.97 8.02 2.89
C VAL A 37 -2.73 9.34 2.87
N SER A 38 -2.03 10.46 3.02
CA SER A 38 -2.65 11.78 3.06
C SER A 38 -1.94 12.82 2.20
N GLY A 39 -2.71 13.75 1.64
CA GLY A 39 -2.25 14.91 0.88
C GLY A 39 -2.78 16.21 1.49
N GLY A 40 -1.92 17.22 1.60
CA GLY A 40 -2.20 18.59 2.05
C GLY A 40 -0.91 19.41 2.19
N PRO A 41 -0.90 20.74 1.96
CA PRO A 41 0.30 21.58 1.72
C PRO A 41 1.05 21.94 3.00
N ILE A 42 1.21 20.96 3.87
CA ILE A 42 1.49 21.13 5.29
C ILE A 42 2.16 19.88 5.86
N VAL A 43 3.12 20.12 6.75
CA VAL A 43 3.76 19.06 7.52
C VAL A 43 2.77 18.53 8.55
N GLN A 44 2.71 17.20 8.68
CA GLN A 44 1.87 16.50 9.64
C GLN A 44 2.72 15.98 10.79
N SER A 45 2.18 16.01 12.00
CA SER A 45 2.75 15.40 13.19
C SER A 45 1.79 14.34 13.70
N TRP A 46 2.31 13.13 13.88
CA TRP A 46 1.54 11.93 14.21
C TRP A 46 1.62 11.58 15.70
N PRO A 47 0.54 11.09 16.32
CA PRO A 47 0.55 10.71 17.74
C PRO A 47 1.37 9.43 17.95
N GLY A 48 1.96 9.26 19.14
CA GLY A 48 3.10 8.35 19.37
C GLY A 48 2.95 6.85 19.03
N ALA A 49 1.73 6.32 18.86
CA ALA A 49 1.54 4.94 18.37
C ALA A 49 1.67 4.81 16.84
N TRP A 50 1.69 5.92 16.13
CA TRP A 50 1.84 5.99 14.68
C TRP A 50 3.30 6.26 14.32
N THR A 51 3.77 5.52 13.33
CA THR A 51 5.12 5.67 12.76
C THR A 51 5.00 6.33 11.40
N GLU A 52 5.61 7.49 11.25
CA GLU A 52 5.75 8.16 9.97
C GLU A 52 6.70 7.39 9.05
N ARG A 53 6.30 7.21 7.80
CA ARG A 53 7.01 6.44 6.77
C ARG A 53 7.42 7.28 5.58
N LEU A 54 6.69 8.36 5.33
CA LEU A 54 7.00 9.39 4.36
C LEU A 54 6.52 10.72 4.92
N GLN A 55 7.44 11.67 5.09
CA GLN A 55 7.14 13.03 5.54
C GLN A 55 7.14 13.97 4.32
N PRO A 56 6.29 15.01 4.23
CA PRO A 56 6.50 16.07 3.25
C PRO A 56 7.76 16.91 3.56
N VAL A 57 8.52 17.32 2.52
CA VAL A 57 9.77 18.13 2.67
C VAL A 57 9.52 19.64 2.63
N ASN A 58 8.43 20.07 2.00
CA ASN A 58 8.05 21.47 1.77
C ASN A 58 6.52 21.54 1.53
N ASN A 59 6.03 22.63 0.92
CA ASN A 59 4.61 22.84 0.58
C ASN A 59 4.05 21.84 -0.45
N THR A 60 4.84 20.86 -0.87
CA THR A 60 4.44 19.84 -1.83
C THR A 60 4.42 18.47 -1.12
N GLU A 61 3.42 17.66 -1.49
CA GLU A 61 2.64 16.90 -0.52
C GLU A 61 2.57 15.41 -0.83
N LEU A 62 2.92 14.59 0.16
CA LEU A 62 2.39 13.25 0.40
C LEU A 62 2.91 12.82 1.77
N SER A 63 2.03 12.44 2.69
CA SER A 63 2.42 11.83 3.96
C SER A 63 1.91 10.40 4.02
N VAL A 64 2.76 9.52 4.55
CA VAL A 64 2.39 8.15 4.85
C VAL A 64 2.75 7.87 6.29
N ALA A 65 1.79 7.38 7.06
CA ALA A 65 2.02 6.89 8.41
C ALA A 65 1.34 5.54 8.60
N THR A 66 1.91 4.76 9.51
CA THR A 66 1.48 3.39 9.76
C THR A 66 1.37 3.09 11.23
N LYS A 67 0.49 2.16 11.57
CA LYS A 67 0.31 1.67 12.92
C LYS A 67 -0.20 0.24 12.89
N THR A 68 0.19 -0.59 13.85
CA THR A 68 -0.48 -1.87 14.11
C THR A 68 -1.84 -1.62 14.75
N ALA A 69 -2.88 -2.14 14.11
CA ALA A 69 -4.26 -1.85 14.43
C ALA A 69 -4.67 -2.37 15.80
N THR A 70 -5.37 -1.54 16.57
CA THR A 70 -6.13 -1.95 17.75
C THR A 70 -7.57 -2.21 17.35
N ALA A 71 -8.16 -3.31 17.84
CA ALA A 71 -9.55 -3.65 17.51
C ALA A 71 -10.51 -2.49 17.78
N GLY A 72 -11.32 -2.14 16.77
CA GLY A 72 -12.37 -1.14 16.89
C GLY A 72 -11.89 0.31 16.77
N GLU A 73 -10.58 0.56 16.62
CA GLU A 73 -10.11 1.92 16.38
C GLU A 73 -10.63 2.43 15.03
N SER A 74 -11.03 3.70 15.01
CA SER A 74 -11.77 4.30 13.87
C SER A 74 -11.35 5.74 13.58
N SER A 75 -10.35 6.26 14.30
CA SER A 75 -9.86 7.60 14.05
C SER A 75 -8.45 7.82 14.56
N VAL A 76 -7.75 8.77 13.96
CA VAL A 76 -6.52 9.36 14.48
C VAL A 76 -6.58 10.89 14.35
N VAL A 77 -6.11 11.60 15.37
CA VAL A 77 -5.93 13.05 15.31
C VAL A 77 -4.50 13.34 14.91
N VAL A 78 -4.32 14.09 13.82
CA VAL A 78 -3.02 14.56 13.34
C VAL A 78 -2.92 16.07 13.54
N THR A 79 -1.75 16.55 13.96
CA THR A 79 -1.50 17.98 14.08
C THR A 79 -0.80 18.48 12.83
N ARG A 80 -1.30 19.57 12.24
CA ARG A 80 -0.81 20.15 11.00
C ARG A 80 0.03 21.38 11.29
N SER A 81 1.07 21.65 10.49
CA SER A 81 1.87 22.87 10.62
C SER A 81 1.07 24.15 10.37
N ASN A 82 -0.06 24.07 9.63
CA ASN A 82 -0.96 25.19 9.38
C ASN A 82 -2.40 24.73 9.06
N GLY A 83 -3.38 25.07 9.89
CA GLY A 83 -4.80 24.74 9.74
C GLY A 83 -5.54 25.43 8.60
N ASN A 84 -4.90 26.41 7.94
CA ASN A 84 -5.48 27.12 6.80
C ASN A 84 -5.53 26.30 5.50
N TYR A 85 -5.04 25.06 5.54
CA TYR A 85 -5.03 24.20 4.38
C TYR A 85 -5.86 22.93 4.59
N PRO A 86 -6.54 22.44 3.54
CA PRO A 86 -7.28 21.19 3.61
C PRO A 86 -6.33 19.99 3.74
N LEU A 87 -6.90 18.85 4.15
CA LEU A 87 -6.24 17.56 4.20
C LEU A 87 -7.16 16.51 3.58
N ALA A 88 -6.67 15.78 2.58
CA ALA A 88 -7.36 14.64 1.99
C ALA A 88 -6.63 13.35 2.39
N TRP A 89 -7.35 12.23 2.57
CA TRP A 89 -6.74 10.97 2.97
C TRP A 89 -7.46 9.72 2.46
N LEU A 90 -6.70 8.63 2.44
CA LEU A 90 -7.17 7.27 2.30
C LEU A 90 -6.57 6.42 3.42
N VAL A 91 -7.38 5.49 3.95
CA VAL A 91 -6.93 4.54 4.97
C VAL A 91 -7.10 3.13 4.46
N TYR A 92 -6.02 2.38 4.42
CA TYR A 92 -6.00 0.95 4.10
C TYR A 92 -5.60 0.14 5.32
N GLU A 93 -6.17 -1.05 5.44
CA GLU A 93 -5.74 -2.05 6.40
C GLU A 93 -5.21 -3.29 5.67
N PHE A 94 -3.97 -3.64 5.97
CA PHE A 94 -3.28 -4.81 5.43
C PHE A 94 -3.30 -5.95 6.47
N PRO A 95 -3.19 -7.22 6.04
CA PRO A 95 -3.16 -8.37 6.94
C PRO A 95 -2.12 -8.25 8.06
N ALA A 96 -2.41 -8.89 9.19
CA ALA A 96 -1.45 -9.03 10.28
C ALA A 96 -0.16 -9.69 9.77
N GLY A 97 0.99 -9.14 10.17
CA GLY A 97 2.31 -9.55 9.66
C GLY A 97 2.81 -8.72 8.48
N SER A 98 1.96 -7.87 7.88
CA SER A 98 2.39 -6.89 6.88
C SER A 98 3.28 -5.81 7.51
N ALA A 99 4.27 -5.33 6.76
CA ALA A 99 5.18 -4.27 7.20
C ALA A 99 5.44 -3.24 6.11
N TRP A 100 5.55 -1.98 6.51
CA TRP A 100 5.83 -0.84 5.64
C TRP A 100 7.21 -0.25 5.95
N GLY A 101 8.06 -0.16 4.94
CA GLY A 101 9.40 0.41 4.99
C GLY A 101 9.39 1.94 5.09
N VAL A 102 10.56 2.56 4.98
CA VAL A 102 10.69 4.02 5.02
C VAL A 102 10.97 4.52 3.60
N GLY A 103 10.20 5.51 3.15
CA GLY A 103 10.44 6.23 1.91
C GLY A 103 11.19 7.53 2.18
N THR A 104 11.69 8.17 1.14
CA THR A 104 12.25 9.52 1.24
C THR A 104 11.48 10.43 0.32
N SER A 105 11.10 11.59 0.82
CA SER A 105 10.54 12.63 -0.01
C SER A 105 11.64 13.60 -0.46
N ALA A 106 11.50 14.10 -1.68
CA ALA A 106 12.33 15.17 -2.23
C ALA A 106 11.46 16.02 -3.15
N ALA A 107 11.77 17.31 -3.26
CA ALA A 107 11.02 18.23 -4.11
C ALA A 107 10.93 17.68 -5.56
N GLY A 108 9.73 17.28 -5.96
CA GLY A 108 9.42 16.76 -7.31
C GLY A 108 9.63 15.26 -7.54
N THR A 109 10.20 14.49 -6.60
CA THR A 109 10.32 13.01 -6.70
C THR A 109 10.42 12.35 -5.32
N ASN A 110 9.62 11.31 -5.06
CA ASN A 110 9.72 10.52 -3.83
C ASN A 110 10.32 9.13 -4.10
N THR A 111 11.19 8.65 -3.21
CA THR A 111 11.62 7.25 -3.15
C THR A 111 10.60 6.44 -2.37
N ALA A 112 10.16 5.35 -2.96
CA ALA A 112 9.12 4.50 -2.39
C ALA A 112 9.56 3.72 -1.14
N PRO A 113 8.71 3.66 -0.10
CA PRO A 113 8.84 2.65 0.94
C PRO A 113 8.54 1.26 0.36
N THR A 114 9.14 0.22 0.93
CA THR A 114 8.82 -1.17 0.62
C THR A 114 7.60 -1.63 1.40
N LEU A 115 6.81 -2.56 0.85
CA LEU A 115 5.75 -3.25 1.58
C LEU A 115 6.01 -4.75 1.52
N SER A 116 5.99 -5.41 2.67
CA SER A 116 6.28 -6.84 2.81
C SER A 116 5.25 -7.53 3.71
N GLY A 117 5.29 -8.86 3.77
CA GLY A 117 4.43 -9.65 4.67
C GLY A 117 2.99 -9.85 4.21
N ILE A 118 2.69 -9.54 2.94
CA ILE A 118 1.40 -9.86 2.31
C ILE A 118 1.44 -11.33 1.87
N THR A 119 0.38 -12.08 2.16
CA THR A 119 0.34 -13.53 2.02
C THR A 119 -0.11 -14.03 0.64
N VAL A 120 -0.56 -13.14 -0.26
CA VAL A 120 -0.99 -13.49 -1.63
C VAL A 120 -0.46 -12.50 -2.69
N GLY A 121 0.13 -13.04 -3.76
CA GLY A 121 0.34 -12.38 -5.07
C GLY A 121 1.41 -11.28 -5.14
N GLN A 122 1.87 -10.93 -6.36
CA GLN A 122 2.63 -9.69 -6.59
C GLN A 122 1.67 -8.51 -6.60
N SER A 123 1.75 -7.60 -5.62
CA SER A 123 0.91 -6.40 -5.60
C SER A 123 1.72 -5.13 -5.76
N VAL A 124 1.37 -4.26 -6.71
CA VAL A 124 1.90 -2.89 -6.79
C VAL A 124 0.87 -1.98 -6.13
N PHE A 125 1.27 -1.14 -5.17
CA PHE A 125 0.42 -0.08 -4.61
C PHE A 125 1.15 1.24 -4.76
N ALA A 126 0.51 2.24 -5.35
CA ALA A 126 1.08 3.55 -5.64
C ALA A 126 0.09 4.63 -5.20
N ALA A 127 0.60 5.80 -4.80
CA ALA A 127 -0.25 6.97 -4.61
C ALA A 127 0.42 8.24 -5.08
N ILE A 128 -0.40 9.12 -5.60
CA ILE A 128 -0.05 10.46 -6.03
C ILE A 128 -0.79 11.45 -5.15
N SER A 129 -0.17 12.59 -4.89
CA SER A 129 -0.82 13.72 -4.25
C SER A 129 -0.52 14.99 -5.06
N GLY A 130 -1.24 16.07 -4.80
CA GLY A 130 -1.07 17.29 -5.55
C GLY A 130 -1.81 18.47 -4.95
N VAL A 131 -1.23 19.66 -5.18
CA VAL A 131 -1.84 20.94 -4.83
C VAL A 131 -2.69 21.41 -5.99
N VAL A 132 -3.93 21.78 -5.72
CA VAL A 132 -4.81 22.46 -6.68
C VAL A 132 -4.66 23.97 -6.49
N ALA A 133 -4.37 24.72 -7.56
CA ALA A 133 -4.22 26.17 -7.45
C ALA A 133 -5.53 26.87 -7.04
N ALA A 134 -5.41 27.93 -6.26
CA ALA A 134 -6.52 28.85 -6.03
C ALA A 134 -7.16 29.31 -7.36
N ASN A 135 -8.49 29.31 -7.42
CA ASN A 135 -9.27 29.63 -8.63
C ASN A 135 -9.21 28.62 -9.78
N ASP A 136 -8.79 27.36 -9.57
CA ASP A 136 -9.00 26.31 -10.57
C ASP A 136 -10.42 25.74 -10.41
N PRO A 137 -11.38 26.08 -11.30
CA PRO A 137 -12.76 25.62 -11.18
C PRO A 137 -12.92 24.19 -11.71
N THR A 138 -11.86 23.53 -12.19
CA THR A 138 -11.97 22.21 -12.81
C THR A 138 -12.21 21.15 -11.73
N PRO A 139 -13.38 20.48 -11.72
CA PRO A 139 -13.69 19.44 -10.73
C PRO A 139 -13.21 18.05 -11.18
N ALA A 140 -12.51 17.97 -12.31
CA ALA A 140 -12.16 16.72 -12.99
C ALA A 140 -10.68 16.38 -12.79
N TYR A 141 -10.27 16.17 -11.54
CA TYR A 141 -9.01 15.51 -11.26
C TYR A 141 -9.25 14.01 -11.25
N ASN A 142 -8.95 13.36 -12.37
CA ASN A 142 -8.83 11.91 -12.43
C ASN A 142 -7.38 11.54 -12.71
N SER A 143 -6.78 10.71 -11.87
CA SER A 143 -5.54 10.04 -12.22
C SER A 143 -5.88 8.79 -13.00
N THR A 144 -5.78 8.80 -14.32
CA THR A 144 -5.74 7.51 -15.03
C THR A 144 -4.40 6.84 -14.74
N TRP A 145 -4.40 5.55 -14.38
CA TRP A 145 -3.18 4.76 -14.19
C TRP A 145 -2.91 3.90 -15.44
N THR A 146 -1.63 3.70 -15.82
CA THR A 146 -1.24 3.10 -17.12
C THR A 146 -1.57 1.62 -17.30
N THR A 147 -1.91 0.89 -16.24
CA THR A 147 -2.37 -0.51 -16.29
C THR A 147 -3.82 -0.58 -15.81
N PRO A 148 -4.62 -1.61 -16.16
CA PRO A 148 -5.92 -1.81 -15.53
C PRO A 148 -5.71 -2.03 -14.03
N SER A 149 -5.74 -0.96 -13.24
CA SER A 149 -5.78 -1.01 -11.80
C SER A 149 -7.16 -1.51 -11.39
N VAL A 150 -7.21 -2.35 -10.36
CA VAL A 150 -8.45 -2.95 -9.89
C VAL A 150 -9.32 -1.92 -9.16
N GLU A 151 -8.68 -0.90 -8.57
CA GLU A 151 -9.35 0.17 -7.86
C GLU A 151 -8.48 1.42 -7.87
N ASP A 152 -9.09 2.53 -8.26
CA ASP A 152 -8.57 3.88 -8.10
C ASP A 152 -9.52 4.59 -7.14
N TYR A 153 -8.98 5.06 -6.01
CA TYR A 153 -9.75 5.86 -5.07
C TYR A 153 -9.16 7.26 -5.03
N ASP A 154 -10.01 8.22 -5.37
CA ASP A 154 -9.70 9.65 -5.38
C ASP A 154 -10.31 10.35 -4.17
N ALA A 155 -9.51 11.20 -3.52
CA ALA A 155 -9.98 12.17 -2.53
C ALA A 155 -9.59 13.57 -2.98
N THR A 156 -10.59 14.43 -3.22
CA THR A 156 -10.37 15.78 -3.77
C THR A 156 -11.08 16.84 -2.94
N VAL A 157 -10.34 17.88 -2.54
CA VAL A 157 -10.89 19.13 -2.00
C VAL A 157 -10.70 20.22 -3.04
N PRO A 158 -11.76 20.68 -3.73
CA PRO A 158 -11.66 21.79 -4.65
C PRO A 158 -11.09 23.04 -3.96
N GLY A 159 -10.21 23.76 -4.65
CA GLY A 159 -9.79 25.09 -4.19
C GLY A 159 -10.96 26.07 -4.23
N ASP A 160 -10.94 27.08 -3.34
CA ASP A 160 -11.84 28.22 -3.47
C ASP A 160 -11.13 29.38 -4.19
N THR A 161 -11.82 30.52 -4.35
CA THR A 161 -11.26 31.67 -5.08
C THR A 161 -10.06 32.34 -4.38
N VAL A 162 -9.71 31.90 -3.18
CA VAL A 162 -8.73 32.52 -2.30
C VAL A 162 -7.70 31.52 -1.74
N THR A 163 -7.85 30.22 -2.01
CA THR A 163 -7.09 29.14 -1.38
C THR A 163 -6.83 27.98 -2.32
N ASP A 164 -5.67 27.35 -2.13
CA ASP A 164 -5.28 26.11 -2.79
C ASP A 164 -6.07 24.89 -2.25
N GLY A 165 -6.37 23.94 -3.12
CA GLY A 165 -7.02 22.65 -2.80
C GLY A 165 -6.02 21.50 -2.64
N ALA A 166 -6.50 20.34 -2.20
CA ALA A 166 -5.69 19.14 -2.01
C ALA A 166 -6.30 17.94 -2.77
N TYR A 167 -5.43 17.12 -3.35
CA TYR A 167 -5.80 15.91 -4.07
C TYR A 167 -4.89 14.75 -3.65
N VAL A 168 -5.47 13.56 -3.46
CA VAL A 168 -4.72 12.31 -3.30
C VAL A 168 -5.46 11.18 -4.02
N SER A 169 -4.70 10.35 -4.73
CA SER A 169 -5.20 9.12 -5.34
C SER A 169 -4.28 7.95 -4.98
N VAL A 170 -4.88 6.79 -4.76
CA VAL A 170 -4.18 5.51 -4.59
C VAL A 170 -4.68 4.54 -5.66
N ALA A 171 -3.74 3.83 -6.28
CA ALA A 171 -4.03 2.70 -7.14
C ALA A 171 -3.25 1.46 -6.73
N TYR A 172 -3.82 0.29 -7.04
CA TYR A 172 -3.11 -0.97 -6.92
C TYR A 172 -3.37 -1.94 -8.09
N VAL A 173 -2.43 -2.86 -8.27
CA VAL A 173 -2.50 -3.99 -9.24
C VAL A 173 -2.20 -5.27 -8.48
N ASP A 174 -3.06 -6.27 -8.60
CA ASP A 174 -2.89 -7.61 -8.02
C ASP A 174 -2.29 -8.59 -9.05
N ALA A 175 -1.53 -9.56 -8.56
CA ALA A 175 -1.02 -10.74 -9.24
C ALA A 175 -0.45 -10.54 -10.66
N TYR A 176 0.35 -9.50 -10.90
CA TYR A 176 0.92 -9.25 -12.23
C TYR A 176 2.44 -9.05 -12.22
N GLY A 177 3.12 -9.83 -13.07
CA GLY A 177 4.57 -9.77 -13.28
C GLY A 177 5.06 -8.37 -13.64
N SER A 178 6.19 -7.95 -13.08
CA SER A 178 7.04 -6.82 -13.52
C SER A 178 6.32 -5.64 -14.20
N THR A 179 5.20 -5.17 -13.67
CA THR A 179 4.54 -3.94 -14.15
C THR A 179 4.86 -2.78 -13.23
N SER A 180 5.15 -1.62 -13.82
CA SER A 180 5.24 -0.35 -13.10
C SER A 180 3.90 0.36 -13.20
N LEU A 181 3.32 0.77 -12.07
CA LEU A 181 2.21 1.72 -12.05
C LEU A 181 2.79 3.12 -12.30
N THR A 182 2.45 3.72 -13.43
CA THR A 182 2.75 5.13 -13.68
C THR A 182 1.45 5.94 -13.74
N PRO A 183 1.38 7.08 -13.03
CA PRO A 183 0.24 7.98 -13.16
C PRO A 183 0.25 8.58 -14.57
N ALA A 184 -0.80 8.33 -15.35
CA ALA A 184 -0.99 8.80 -16.72
C ALA A 184 -1.81 10.10 -16.82
N GLY A 185 -2.19 10.70 -15.68
CA GLY A 185 -3.04 11.89 -15.65
C GLY A 185 -2.35 13.17 -16.13
N THR A 186 -3.04 13.91 -17.00
CA THR A 186 -2.75 15.32 -17.31
C THR A 186 -3.48 16.21 -16.31
N TYR A 187 -2.76 16.96 -15.49
CA TYR A 187 -3.33 17.88 -14.51
C TYR A 187 -3.25 19.31 -15.07
N GLY A 188 -4.28 20.11 -14.84
CA GLY A 188 -4.40 21.48 -15.36
C GLY A 188 -3.16 22.35 -15.07
N ALA A 189 -2.82 23.23 -16.01
CA ALA A 189 -1.53 23.91 -16.15
C ALA A 189 -1.18 24.98 -15.07
N SER A 190 -1.74 24.89 -13.86
CA SER A 190 -1.54 25.87 -12.77
C SER A 190 -1.08 25.26 -11.44
N SER A 191 -0.94 23.93 -11.33
CA SER A 191 -0.64 23.21 -10.08
C SER A 191 0.86 23.03 -9.80
N SER A 192 1.31 23.18 -8.56
CA SER A 192 2.53 22.54 -8.07
C SER A 192 2.25 21.06 -7.77
N ARG A 193 3.02 20.15 -8.38
CA ARG A 193 2.81 18.70 -8.28
C ARG A 193 3.94 18.06 -7.49
N GLU A 194 3.58 17.17 -6.57
CA GLU A 194 4.51 16.19 -6.00
C GLU A 194 3.89 14.81 -6.07
N TRP A 195 4.52 13.95 -6.84
CA TRP A 195 4.04 12.60 -7.01
C TRP A 195 5.08 11.65 -6.42
N ALA A 196 4.62 10.69 -5.65
CA ALA A 196 5.37 9.47 -5.45
C ALA A 196 4.83 8.43 -6.43
N VAL A 197 5.71 7.60 -6.97
CA VAL A 197 5.29 6.28 -7.44
C VAL A 197 5.94 5.30 -6.52
N TRP A 198 5.12 4.47 -5.92
CA TRP A 198 5.61 3.35 -5.15
C TRP A 198 5.57 2.12 -6.03
N SER A 199 6.74 1.78 -6.57
CA SER A 199 6.93 0.47 -7.15
C SER A 199 7.05 -0.51 -6.00
N ILE A 200 5.95 -1.16 -5.66
CA ILE A 200 5.99 -2.28 -4.73
C ILE A 200 6.37 -3.50 -5.53
N THR A 201 7.63 -3.89 -5.41
CA THR A 201 8.05 -5.22 -5.81
C THR A 201 7.69 -6.17 -4.68
N VAL A 202 6.47 -6.68 -4.70
CA VAL A 202 6.18 -7.89 -3.93
C VAL A 202 6.82 -9.05 -4.71
N PRO A 203 7.73 -9.84 -4.10
CA PRO A 203 8.20 -11.06 -4.73
C PRO A 203 6.98 -11.93 -5.05
N ALA A 204 6.88 -12.45 -6.28
CA ALA A 204 5.85 -13.42 -6.58
C ALA A 204 5.97 -14.54 -5.55
N GLY A 205 4.85 -14.95 -4.95
CA GLY A 205 4.81 -16.24 -4.28
C GLY A 205 5.29 -17.32 -5.24
N ASP A 206 5.92 -18.37 -4.72
CA ASP A 206 6.39 -19.44 -5.58
C ASP A 206 5.21 -20.11 -6.29
N THR A 207 5.31 -20.17 -7.61
CA THR A 207 4.33 -20.79 -8.51
C THR A 207 4.94 -21.95 -9.28
N THR A 208 6.22 -22.22 -9.07
CA THR A 208 6.91 -23.34 -9.69
C THR A 208 6.66 -24.56 -8.81
N ALA A 209 6.12 -25.63 -9.38
CA ALA A 209 6.04 -26.87 -8.62
C ALA A 209 7.46 -27.45 -8.44
N PRO A 210 7.77 -28.10 -7.30
CA PRO A 210 8.99 -28.87 -7.15
C PRO A 210 9.18 -29.87 -8.28
N THR A 211 10.43 -30.15 -8.66
CA THR A 211 10.69 -31.18 -9.68
C THR A 211 10.19 -32.55 -9.23
N VAL A 212 9.73 -33.37 -10.16
CA VAL A 212 9.28 -34.73 -9.85
C VAL A 212 10.45 -35.52 -9.23
N PRO A 213 10.28 -36.15 -8.05
CA PRO A 213 11.31 -37.01 -7.49
C PRO A 213 11.56 -38.19 -8.44
N THR A 214 12.83 -38.52 -8.67
CA THR A 214 13.21 -39.59 -9.63
C THR A 214 13.99 -40.69 -8.92
N GLY A 215 14.22 -41.82 -9.60
CA GLY A 215 15.06 -42.90 -9.04
C GLY A 215 14.50 -43.56 -7.79
N LEU A 216 13.17 -43.63 -7.65
CA LEU A 216 12.53 -44.35 -6.56
C LEU A 216 12.99 -45.81 -6.55
N GLN A 217 13.53 -46.25 -5.42
CA GLN A 217 14.00 -47.61 -5.21
C GLN A 217 13.77 -48.06 -3.78
N VAL A 218 13.59 -49.37 -3.62
CA VAL A 218 13.57 -50.03 -2.31
C VAL A 218 14.99 -50.40 -1.93
N THR A 219 15.46 -49.95 -0.78
CA THR A 219 16.81 -50.24 -0.27
C THR A 219 16.84 -51.34 0.77
N ALA A 220 15.71 -51.60 1.45
CA ALA A 220 15.56 -52.73 2.36
C ALA A 220 14.09 -53.14 2.48
N ILE A 221 13.86 -54.45 2.63
CA ILE A 221 12.54 -55.03 2.92
C ILE A 221 12.64 -55.83 4.22
N GLY A 222 11.74 -55.54 5.15
CA GLY A 222 11.46 -56.33 6.35
C GLY A 222 10.09 -56.99 6.26
N ALA A 223 9.72 -57.75 7.29
CA ALA A 223 8.43 -58.45 7.32
C ALA A 223 7.22 -57.50 7.32
N THR A 224 7.35 -56.31 7.93
CA THR A 224 6.30 -55.30 8.04
C THR A 224 6.82 -53.89 7.75
N THR A 225 8.01 -53.78 7.16
CA THR A 225 8.68 -52.50 6.90
C THR A 225 9.32 -52.51 5.53
N ALA A 226 9.39 -51.34 4.90
CA ALA A 226 10.18 -51.11 3.71
C ALA A 226 10.94 -49.80 3.89
N THR A 227 12.21 -49.80 3.49
CA THR A 227 13.00 -48.57 3.36
C THR A 227 13.08 -48.24 1.88
N VAL A 228 12.70 -47.01 1.54
CA VAL A 228 12.75 -46.48 0.18
C VAL A 228 13.68 -45.28 0.11
N SER A 229 14.28 -45.06 -1.05
CA SER A 229 15.03 -43.85 -1.35
C SER A 229 14.70 -43.36 -2.76
N TRP A 230 14.88 -42.07 -2.99
CA TRP A 230 14.71 -41.42 -4.28
C TRP A 230 15.68 -40.25 -4.40
N THR A 231 15.93 -39.80 -5.62
CA THR A 231 16.59 -38.53 -5.90
C THR A 231 15.66 -37.39 -5.49
N ALA A 232 16.16 -36.53 -4.59
CA ALA A 232 15.39 -35.42 -4.06
C ALA A 232 14.92 -34.47 -5.16
N SER A 233 13.68 -34.01 -5.00
CA SER A 233 13.13 -32.89 -5.74
C SER A 233 13.91 -31.61 -5.42
N THR A 234 13.93 -30.70 -6.38
CA THR A 234 14.48 -29.35 -6.26
C THR A 234 13.38 -28.36 -6.50
N ASP A 235 13.42 -27.27 -5.74
CA ASP A 235 12.53 -26.14 -5.91
C ASP A 235 13.27 -24.84 -5.57
N ALA A 236 12.83 -23.71 -6.12
CA ALA A 236 13.47 -22.41 -5.91
C ALA A 236 13.29 -21.86 -4.50
N VAL A 237 12.18 -22.17 -3.84
CA VAL A 237 11.90 -21.78 -2.44
C VAL A 237 12.00 -22.95 -1.46
N GLY A 238 12.08 -24.17 -1.98
CA GLY A 238 12.45 -25.37 -1.23
C GLY A 238 11.32 -26.38 -1.11
N VAL A 239 11.72 -27.64 -0.88
CA VAL A 239 10.80 -28.77 -0.73
C VAL A 239 10.53 -29.00 0.75
N THR A 240 9.27 -28.91 1.18
CA THR A 240 8.88 -29.01 2.59
C THR A 240 8.66 -30.44 3.09
N GLY A 241 8.45 -31.39 2.18
CA GLY A 241 8.26 -32.80 2.52
C GLY A 241 7.93 -33.67 1.30
N TYR A 242 7.75 -34.96 1.55
CA TYR A 242 7.28 -35.94 0.56
C TYR A 242 6.11 -36.70 1.17
N GLU A 243 5.03 -36.81 0.41
CA GLU A 243 3.94 -37.73 0.71
C GLU A 243 4.24 -39.09 0.04
N VAL A 244 4.17 -40.17 0.81
CA VAL A 244 4.43 -41.53 0.33
C VAL A 244 3.17 -42.35 0.54
N GLU A 245 2.52 -42.71 -0.57
CA GLU A 245 1.31 -43.53 -0.54
C GLU A 245 1.65 -44.99 -0.83
N VAL A 246 1.18 -45.89 0.03
CA VAL A 246 1.24 -47.34 -0.20
C VAL A 246 -0.11 -47.76 -0.77
N THR A 247 -0.19 -47.86 -2.08
CA THR A 247 -1.36 -48.42 -2.76
C THR A 247 -1.26 -49.94 -2.76
N GLY A 248 -2.15 -50.57 -2.00
CA GLY A 248 -2.29 -52.03 -1.99
C GLY A 248 -3.11 -52.55 -3.17
N PRO A 249 -3.08 -53.86 -3.45
CA PRO A 249 -4.19 -54.52 -4.12
C PRO A 249 -5.45 -54.57 -3.25
#